data_AF-A0A6A5YUM4-F1
#
_entry.id   AF-A0A6A5YUM4-F1
#
_cell.length_a   1.000
_cell.length_b   1.000
_cell.length_c   1.000
_cell.angle_alpha   90.00
_cell.angle_beta   90.00
_cell.angle_gamma   90.00
#
_symmetry.space_group_name_H-M   'P 1'
#
loop_
_entity.id
_entity.type
_entity.pdbx_description
1 polymer ?
#
loop_
_entity_poly.entity_id
_entity_poly.type
_entity_poly.pdbx_seq_one_letter_code
_entity_poly.pdbx_strand_id
1 'polypeptide(L)'
;EYMSLIQYQLQPYFPKFAAAVSRQSPVEREQGRVAVVEFRDDGTSSTTSFHSSAELQSYLRKSLLQSPAGDAPRRRLFILEDLPCNHILALGSRLRIHPSFFAGHWDDPANPTFNHRNPFVRFSKNQFRLRYATSARVEVDNPINPNTNVYAFNSNVCRYLHVYNPKGILYDEARSHHTLSFWSSLAREDGSWDAVLLVDPALGENVRYPPSMQVVRLPRELKDENAMPKRFLFPEIDTLGELPDNCTEWSHISVQPKYYSMFDDAIGHFSGKDGTMRCDSAFDTTAFARKLVIAHLVAFIRRRYLNLLTVQKNQHALRHNYLSDFTKSCFSTWNDNYYDFIVGTCAAMKEFSREIDDNLVALGLDSRESARQWEVDGWKSVRETTRTVSKLADSFATSYLQYISIQEARVSNSNAHSLSRITVLTMLFIPLSTVASIFSMGGDFLPGERKAWVFWVAAIPVIFVLAYLY
;
A
#
# COMPACT_ATOMS: atom_id res chain seq x y z
N GLU A 1 -35.50 8.60 11.59
CA GLU A 1 -35.06 9.88 11.00
C GLU A 1 -33.64 9.87 10.43
N TYR A 2 -32.60 9.55 11.22
CA TYR A 2 -31.23 9.54 10.66
C TYR A 2 -31.01 8.41 9.63
N MET A 3 -31.55 7.20 9.88
CA MET A 3 -31.50 6.10 8.91
C MET A 3 -32.25 6.42 7.61
N SER A 4 -33.37 7.15 7.68
CA SER A 4 -34.07 7.62 6.48
C SER A 4 -33.23 8.62 5.69
N LEU A 5 -32.41 9.45 6.34
CA LEU A 5 -31.46 10.32 5.65
C LEU A 5 -30.44 9.50 4.84
N ILE A 6 -29.91 8.43 5.45
CA ILE A 6 -29.00 7.49 4.77
C ILE A 6 -29.70 6.82 3.57
N GLN A 7 -30.92 6.32 3.76
CA GLN A 7 -31.62 5.52 2.75
C GLN A 7 -32.20 6.35 1.59
N TYR A 8 -32.64 7.59 1.84
CA TYR A 8 -33.34 8.38 0.82
C TYR A 8 -32.49 9.51 0.24
N GLN A 9 -31.66 10.18 1.05
CA GLN A 9 -30.87 11.32 0.57
C GLN A 9 -29.44 10.93 0.19
N LEU A 10 -28.82 10.03 0.95
CA LEU A 10 -27.42 9.65 0.71
C LEU A 10 -27.28 8.52 -0.33
N GLN A 11 -28.24 7.60 -0.39
CA GLN A 11 -28.20 6.41 -1.24
C GLN A 11 -27.93 6.68 -2.74
N PRO A 12 -28.42 7.76 -3.37
CA PRO A 12 -28.07 8.08 -4.76
C PRO A 12 -26.57 8.34 -4.98
N TYR A 13 -25.88 8.88 -3.96
CA TYR A 13 -24.46 9.23 -4.04
C TYR A 13 -23.56 8.11 -3.48
N PHE A 14 -24.02 7.40 -2.45
CA PHE A 14 -23.27 6.33 -1.78
C PHE A 14 -24.11 5.04 -1.65
N PRO A 15 -24.50 4.41 -2.77
CA PRO A 15 -25.43 3.28 -2.76
C PRO A 15 -24.86 2.05 -2.04
N LYS A 16 -23.55 1.79 -2.19
CA LYS A 16 -22.87 0.66 -1.55
C LYS A 16 -22.84 0.81 -0.02
N PHE A 17 -22.56 2.01 0.48
CA PHE A 17 -22.59 2.31 1.92
C PHE A 17 -23.99 2.14 2.50
N ALA A 18 -25.01 2.74 1.88
CA ALA A 18 -26.39 2.64 2.35
C ALA A 18 -26.88 1.18 2.40
N ALA A 19 -26.51 0.37 1.40
CA ALA A 19 -26.79 -1.06 1.37
C ALA A 19 -26.02 -1.82 2.47
N ALA A 20 -24.74 -1.53 2.67
CA ALA A 20 -23.91 -2.18 3.69
C ALA A 20 -24.47 -1.94 5.10
N VAL A 21 -24.76 -0.69 5.45
CA VAL A 21 -25.34 -0.33 6.77
C VAL A 21 -26.69 -1.01 6.99
N SER A 22 -27.53 -1.11 5.95
CA SER A 22 -28.84 -1.77 6.05
C SER A 22 -28.75 -3.28 6.23
N ARG A 23 -27.71 -3.92 5.67
CA ARG A 23 -27.50 -5.38 5.67
C ARG A 23 -26.77 -5.91 6.89
N GLN A 24 -26.19 -5.05 7.73
CA GLN A 24 -25.52 -5.49 8.96
C GLN A 24 -26.46 -6.34 9.83
N SER A 25 -25.98 -7.52 10.21
CA SER A 25 -26.61 -8.40 11.20
C SER A 25 -26.69 -7.73 12.57
N PRO A 26 -27.54 -8.22 13.51
CA PRO A 26 -27.63 -7.64 14.86
C PRO A 26 -26.28 -7.57 15.59
N VAL A 27 -25.38 -8.54 15.35
CA VAL A 27 -24.02 -8.54 15.89
C VAL A 27 -23.17 -7.46 15.24
N GLU A 28 -23.15 -7.40 13.91
CA GLU A 28 -22.37 -6.39 13.14
C GLU A 28 -22.78 -4.96 13.49
N ARG A 29 -24.05 -4.72 13.82
CA ARG A 29 -24.58 -3.41 14.25
C ARG A 29 -24.02 -2.92 15.59
N GLU A 30 -23.35 -3.78 16.36
CA GLU A 30 -22.69 -3.48 17.63
C GLU A 30 -21.18 -3.85 17.61
N GLN A 31 -20.65 -4.38 16.51
CA GLN A 31 -19.29 -4.95 16.40
C GLN A 31 -18.17 -3.90 16.29
N GLY A 32 -18.24 -2.81 17.05
CA GLY A 32 -17.21 -1.77 17.09
C GLY A 32 -16.95 -1.28 18.50
N ARG A 33 -15.89 -0.47 18.65
CA ARG A 33 -15.49 0.11 19.94
C ARG A 33 -15.68 1.61 19.89
N VAL A 34 -16.23 2.17 20.95
CA VAL A 34 -16.39 3.62 21.08
C VAL A 34 -15.94 4.08 22.45
N ALA A 35 -15.25 5.20 22.47
CA ALA A 35 -14.85 5.87 23.70
C ALA A 35 -15.02 7.37 23.57
N VAL A 36 -15.24 8.05 24.70
CA VAL A 36 -15.24 9.50 24.79
C VAL A 36 -14.08 9.95 25.66
N VAL A 37 -13.38 10.97 25.20
CA VAL A 37 -12.39 11.71 25.97
C VAL A 37 -12.99 13.08 26.25
N GLU A 38 -13.26 13.36 27.52
CA GLU A 38 -13.73 14.67 27.98
C GLU A 38 -12.54 15.47 28.49
N PHE A 39 -12.36 16.69 27.97
CA PHE A 39 -11.29 17.59 28.36
C PHE A 39 -11.85 18.66 29.30
N ARG A 40 -11.11 18.93 30.38
CA ARG A 40 -11.40 19.97 31.37
C ARG A 40 -10.46 21.16 31.18
N ASP A 41 -10.83 22.31 31.72
CA ASP A 41 -10.05 23.55 31.63
C ASP A 41 -8.71 23.49 32.37
N ASP A 42 -8.60 22.63 33.38
CA ASP A 42 -7.35 22.33 34.10
C ASP A 42 -6.35 21.51 33.26
N GLY A 43 -6.72 21.18 32.02
CA GLY A 43 -5.93 20.37 31.10
C GLY A 43 -6.05 18.87 31.35
N THR A 44 -6.81 18.43 32.36
CA THR A 44 -7.04 17.01 32.61
C THR A 44 -8.04 16.43 31.61
N SER A 45 -7.81 15.18 31.21
CA SER A 45 -8.73 14.41 30.38
C SER A 45 -9.26 13.19 31.13
N SER A 46 -10.55 12.91 30.99
CA SER A 46 -11.16 11.67 31.46
C SER A 46 -11.64 10.85 30.28
N THR A 47 -11.22 9.59 30.23
CA THR A 47 -11.60 8.65 29.17
C THR A 47 -12.65 7.68 29.66
N THR A 48 -13.75 7.53 28.91
CA THR A 48 -14.80 6.54 29.18
C THR A 48 -15.04 5.71 27.92
N SER A 49 -14.88 4.38 28.02
CA SER A 49 -15.22 3.44 26.96
C SER A 49 -16.65 2.92 27.12
N PHE A 50 -17.36 2.73 26.01
CA PHE A 50 -18.70 2.15 26.01
C PHE A 50 -18.68 0.78 25.34
N HIS A 51 -19.39 -0.18 25.93
CA HIS A 51 -19.43 -1.57 25.45
C HIS A 51 -20.61 -1.83 24.50
N SER A 52 -21.56 -0.89 24.43
CA SER A 52 -22.72 -0.99 23.54
C SER A 52 -23.22 0.38 23.11
N SER A 53 -23.94 0.42 21.97
CA SER A 53 -24.59 1.64 21.50
C SER A 53 -25.64 2.18 22.49
N ALA A 54 -26.25 1.32 23.31
CA ALA A 54 -27.23 1.70 24.33
C ALA A 54 -26.60 2.51 25.48
N GLU A 55 -25.40 2.12 25.92
CA GLU A 55 -24.62 2.88 26.91
C GLU A 55 -24.25 4.27 26.36
N LEU A 56 -23.76 4.32 25.12
CA LEU A 56 -23.43 5.57 24.43
C LEU A 56 -24.66 6.48 24.32
N GLN A 57 -25.80 5.94 23.87
CA GLN A 57 -27.05 6.72 23.77
C GLN A 57 -27.50 7.24 25.14
N SER A 58 -27.38 6.43 26.19
CA SER A 58 -27.73 6.82 27.56
C SER A 58 -26.84 7.96 28.05
N TYR A 59 -25.53 7.88 27.80
CA TYR A 59 -24.59 8.96 28.10
C TYR A 59 -24.93 10.25 27.32
N LEU A 60 -25.18 10.15 26.01
CA LEU A 60 -25.54 11.27 25.16
C LEU A 60 -26.87 11.94 25.54
N ARG A 61 -27.83 11.17 26.07
CA ARG A 61 -29.11 11.67 26.62
C ARG A 61 -28.92 12.35 27.97
N LYS A 62 -28.19 11.73 28.90
CA LYS A 62 -27.88 12.36 30.21
C LYS A 62 -27.15 13.68 30.04
N SER A 63 -26.24 13.74 29.08
CA SER A 63 -25.52 14.95 28.69
C SER A 63 -26.41 16.10 28.18
N LEU A 64 -27.61 15.83 27.65
CA LEU A 64 -28.59 16.88 27.28
C LEU A 64 -29.28 17.48 28.50
N LEU A 65 -29.66 16.60 29.43
CA LEU A 65 -30.40 16.97 30.64
C LEU A 65 -29.52 17.78 31.60
N GLN A 66 -28.22 17.52 31.58
CA GLN A 66 -27.19 18.31 32.24
C GLN A 66 -26.73 19.45 31.30
N SER A 67 -27.61 20.42 31.03
CA SER A 67 -27.13 21.71 30.52
C SER A 67 -26.46 22.45 31.69
N PRO A 68 -25.19 22.88 31.57
CA PRO A 68 -24.49 23.52 32.67
C PRO A 68 -25.07 24.93 32.84
N ALA A 69 -25.90 25.11 33.85
CA ALA A 69 -26.14 26.43 34.41
C ALA A 69 -24.87 26.85 35.16
N GLY A 70 -23.88 27.40 34.43
CA GLY A 70 -22.69 28.04 34.99
C GLY A 70 -21.39 27.23 35.08
N ASP A 71 -21.26 26.09 34.39
CA ASP A 71 -20.08 25.21 34.44
C ASP A 71 -19.20 25.33 33.18
N ALA A 72 -17.90 25.04 33.33
CA ALA A 72 -16.84 25.15 32.31
C ALA A 72 -17.20 24.61 30.90
N PRO A 73 -16.58 25.14 29.82
CA PRO A 73 -16.78 24.66 28.45
C PRO A 73 -16.66 23.14 28.33
N ARG A 74 -17.64 22.53 27.66
CA ARG A 74 -17.66 21.09 27.45
C ARG A 74 -16.93 20.73 26.16
N ARG A 75 -15.79 20.07 26.30
CA ARG A 75 -14.89 19.70 25.20
C ARG A 75 -14.79 18.19 25.11
N ARG A 76 -15.29 17.58 24.03
CA ARG A 76 -15.40 16.11 23.92
C ARG A 76 -14.93 15.58 22.59
N LEU A 77 -14.06 14.57 22.64
CA LEU A 77 -13.66 13.78 21.50
C LEU A 77 -14.23 12.37 21.61
N PHE A 78 -15.07 11.98 20.66
CA PHE A 78 -15.52 10.60 20.50
C PHE A 78 -14.57 9.89 19.54
N ILE A 79 -14.00 8.78 19.96
CA ILE A 79 -13.20 7.90 19.10
C ILE A 79 -14.07 6.68 18.81
N LEU A 80 -14.39 6.44 17.54
CA LEU A 80 -15.16 5.30 17.08
C LEU A 80 -14.29 4.45 16.16
N GLU A 81 -14.11 3.18 16.53
CA GLU A 81 -13.49 2.17 15.69
C GLU A 81 -14.55 1.37 14.94
N ASP A 82 -14.27 1.10 13.66
CA ASP A 82 -15.19 0.46 12.72
C ASP A 82 -16.46 1.31 12.48
N LEU A 83 -17.43 0.78 11.73
CA LEU A 83 -18.68 1.49 11.39
C LEU A 83 -19.96 0.68 11.69
N PRO A 84 -20.19 0.28 12.95
CA PRO A 84 -21.45 -0.34 13.36
C PRO A 84 -22.63 0.65 13.23
N CYS A 85 -23.73 0.19 12.62
CA CYS A 85 -24.92 1.00 12.32
C CYS A 85 -25.46 1.72 13.56
N ASN A 86 -25.59 1.05 14.70
CA ASN A 86 -26.23 1.65 15.87
C ASN A 86 -25.40 2.82 16.44
N HIS A 87 -24.07 2.76 16.31
CA HIS A 87 -23.17 3.85 16.71
C HIS A 87 -23.23 5.03 15.72
N ILE A 88 -23.29 4.74 14.41
CA ILE A 88 -23.51 5.76 13.38
C ILE A 88 -24.81 6.52 13.65
N LEU A 89 -25.89 5.80 13.93
CA LEU A 89 -27.19 6.41 14.23
C LEU A 89 -27.13 7.23 15.52
N ALA A 90 -26.48 6.73 16.58
CA ALA A 90 -26.36 7.42 17.86
C ALA A 90 -25.57 8.73 17.74
N LEU A 91 -24.35 8.69 17.20
CA LEU A 91 -23.49 9.88 17.04
C LEU A 91 -24.05 10.83 15.99
N GLY A 92 -24.42 10.30 14.82
CA GLY A 92 -24.88 11.10 13.69
C GLY A 92 -26.13 11.90 13.99
N SER A 93 -27.16 11.26 14.59
CA SER A 93 -28.39 11.96 14.97
C SER A 93 -28.16 12.99 16.09
N ARG A 94 -27.32 12.64 17.08
CA ARG A 94 -27.13 13.48 18.27
C ARG A 94 -26.24 14.69 18.03
N LEU A 95 -25.17 14.50 17.26
CA LEU A 95 -24.18 15.53 16.93
C LEU A 95 -24.49 16.23 15.60
N ARG A 96 -25.55 15.80 14.90
CA ARG A 96 -26.00 16.34 13.59
C ARG A 96 -24.91 16.26 12.51
N ILE A 97 -24.17 15.15 12.51
CA ILE A 97 -23.13 14.89 11.52
C ILE A 97 -23.82 14.50 10.22
N HIS A 98 -23.35 15.01 9.08
CA HIS A 98 -23.92 14.59 7.80
C HIS A 98 -23.48 13.14 7.47
N PRO A 99 -24.38 12.24 7.01
CA PRO A 99 -24.04 10.84 6.73
C PRO A 99 -22.89 10.60 5.75
N SER A 100 -22.60 11.56 4.87
CA SER A 100 -21.45 11.48 3.95
C SER A 100 -20.10 11.38 4.68
N PHE A 101 -20.01 11.85 5.93
CA PHE A 101 -18.82 11.66 6.77
C PHE A 101 -18.53 10.17 6.99
N PHE A 102 -19.54 9.41 7.43
CA PHE A 102 -19.42 7.97 7.65
C PHE A 102 -19.27 7.20 6.33
N ALA A 103 -19.99 7.62 5.28
CA ALA A 103 -19.87 7.01 3.97
C ALA A 103 -18.48 7.17 3.37
N GLY A 104 -17.87 8.36 3.55
CA GLY A 104 -16.51 8.62 3.14
C GLY A 104 -15.47 7.82 3.91
N HIS A 105 -15.70 7.54 5.20
CA HIS A 105 -14.84 6.64 5.96
C HIS A 105 -15.03 5.18 5.56
N TRP A 106 -16.26 4.77 5.20
CA TRP A 106 -16.57 3.40 4.83
C TRP A 106 -15.89 2.92 3.54
N ASP A 107 -15.77 3.81 2.55
CA ASP A 107 -15.25 3.50 1.20
C ASP A 107 -13.81 2.96 1.22
N ASP A 108 -13.43 2.27 0.15
CA ASP A 108 -12.08 1.70 0.01
C ASP A 108 -11.02 2.80 -0.14
N PRO A 109 -10.03 2.92 0.79
CA PRO A 109 -8.98 3.92 0.69
C PRO A 109 -8.05 3.76 -0.52
N ALA A 110 -7.98 2.56 -1.11
CA ALA A 110 -7.22 2.30 -2.32
C ALA A 110 -7.96 2.72 -3.60
N ASN A 111 -9.23 3.14 -3.50
CA ASN A 111 -9.99 3.60 -4.65
C ASN A 111 -9.47 4.99 -5.10
N PRO A 112 -9.19 5.21 -6.39
CA PRO A 112 -8.81 6.53 -6.91
C PRO A 112 -9.83 7.63 -6.60
N THR A 113 -11.11 7.28 -6.43
CA THR A 113 -12.18 8.23 -6.08
C THR A 113 -12.33 8.47 -4.57
N PHE A 114 -11.46 7.90 -3.72
CA PHE A 114 -11.56 7.98 -2.26
C PHE A 114 -11.86 9.41 -1.78
N ASN A 115 -11.11 10.39 -2.28
CA ASN A 115 -11.31 11.80 -1.99
C ASN A 115 -12.35 12.46 -2.92
N HIS A 116 -13.64 12.14 -2.73
CA HIS A 116 -14.77 12.96 -3.19
C HIS A 116 -14.77 14.32 -2.46
N ARG A 117 -13.79 15.18 -2.76
CA ARG A 117 -13.68 16.51 -2.16
C ARG A 117 -14.59 17.47 -2.89
N ASN A 118 -15.12 18.41 -2.14
CA ASN A 118 -15.73 19.59 -2.73
C ASN A 118 -14.62 20.38 -3.44
N PRO A 119 -14.67 20.57 -4.77
CA PRO A 119 -13.62 21.28 -5.49
C PRO A 119 -13.49 22.75 -5.05
N PHE A 120 -14.53 23.30 -4.41
CA PHE A 120 -14.55 24.67 -3.89
C PHE A 120 -14.05 24.79 -2.44
N VAL A 121 -13.83 23.66 -1.74
CA VAL A 121 -13.29 23.63 -0.37
C VAL A 121 -12.20 22.56 -0.30
N ARG A 122 -10.95 22.98 -0.55
CA ARG A 122 -9.80 22.06 -0.64
C ARG A 122 -9.40 21.47 0.71
N PHE A 123 -9.59 22.21 1.81
CA PHE A 123 -9.31 21.79 3.18
C PHE A 123 -10.29 22.43 4.17
N SER A 124 -10.43 21.84 5.36
CA SER A 124 -11.24 22.36 6.45
C SER A 124 -10.62 21.98 7.79
N LYS A 125 -10.58 22.93 8.75
CA LYS A 125 -10.13 22.62 10.12
C LYS A 125 -11.12 21.73 10.88
N ASN A 126 -12.39 21.75 10.47
CA ASN A 126 -13.46 21.01 11.15
C ASN A 126 -13.66 19.61 10.60
N GLN A 127 -13.04 19.28 9.46
CA GLN A 127 -13.19 17.97 8.86
C GLN A 127 -12.01 17.64 7.96
N PHE A 128 -11.42 16.47 8.17
CA PHE A 128 -10.45 15.90 7.26
C PHE A 128 -10.63 14.40 7.15
N ARG A 129 -10.04 13.83 6.10
CA ARG A 129 -9.93 12.38 5.92
C ARG A 129 -8.58 12.08 5.31
N LEU A 130 -7.82 11.25 6.01
CA LEU A 130 -6.50 10.79 5.60
C LEU A 130 -6.58 9.33 5.25
N ARG A 131 -5.83 8.92 4.23
CA ARG A 131 -5.55 7.51 3.95
C ARG A 131 -4.12 7.18 4.32
N TYR A 132 -3.88 5.98 4.81
CA TYR A 132 -2.53 5.54 5.13
C TYR A 132 -2.38 4.06 4.96
N ALA A 133 -1.21 3.63 4.52
CA ALA A 133 -0.92 2.24 4.29
C ALA A 133 -0.15 1.65 5.47
N THR A 134 -0.45 0.40 5.81
CA THR A 134 0.17 -0.35 6.90
C THR A 134 0.67 -1.70 6.40
N SER A 135 1.60 -2.29 7.15
CA SER A 135 2.09 -3.65 6.91
C SER A 135 1.81 -4.50 8.14
N ALA A 136 1.32 -5.72 7.94
CA ALA A 136 0.95 -6.65 8.98
C ALA A 136 1.75 -7.94 8.82
N ARG A 137 2.37 -8.36 9.92
CA ARG A 137 3.14 -9.60 10.01
C ARG A 137 2.21 -10.79 10.20
N VAL A 138 1.57 -11.22 9.12
CA VAL A 138 0.58 -12.30 9.12
C VAL A 138 0.72 -13.20 7.91
N GLU A 139 0.29 -14.45 8.07
CA GLU A 139 0.11 -15.42 7.00
C GLU A 139 -1.33 -15.90 6.99
N VAL A 140 -1.82 -16.28 5.81
CA VAL A 140 -3.18 -16.84 5.67
C VAL A 140 -3.10 -18.34 5.80
N ASP A 141 -3.86 -18.91 6.74
CA ASP A 141 -3.94 -20.36 6.87
C ASP A 141 -4.89 -20.96 5.82
N ASN A 142 -4.44 -22.02 5.15
CA ASN A 142 -5.19 -22.79 4.15
C ASN A 142 -6.01 -21.91 3.18
N PRO A 143 -5.35 -21.13 2.29
CA PRO A 143 -6.06 -20.25 1.38
C PRO A 143 -7.03 -21.04 0.49
N ILE A 144 -8.28 -20.57 0.41
CA ILE A 144 -9.36 -21.23 -0.36
C ILE A 144 -8.96 -21.44 -1.83
N ASN A 145 -8.21 -20.48 -2.37
CA ASN A 145 -7.57 -20.59 -3.67
C ASN A 145 -6.10 -20.17 -3.53
N PRO A 146 -5.13 -21.00 -3.95
CA PRO A 146 -3.70 -20.70 -3.84
C PRO A 146 -3.26 -19.45 -4.62
N ASN A 147 -4.05 -18.99 -5.60
CA ASN A 147 -3.76 -17.79 -6.38
C ASN A 147 -4.40 -16.51 -5.80
N THR A 148 -5.17 -16.62 -4.70
CA THR A 148 -5.80 -15.47 -4.06
C THR A 148 -4.82 -14.73 -3.18
N ASN A 149 -4.60 -13.46 -3.52
CA ASN A 149 -3.71 -12.56 -2.79
C ASN A 149 -4.48 -11.42 -2.07
N VAL A 150 -5.81 -11.42 -2.10
CA VAL A 150 -6.64 -10.34 -1.53
C VAL A 150 -7.73 -10.91 -0.64
N TYR A 151 -7.79 -10.40 0.59
CA TYR A 151 -8.77 -10.78 1.60
C TYR A 151 -9.45 -9.51 2.15
N ALA A 152 -10.74 -9.55 2.44
CA ALA A 152 -11.43 -8.45 3.12
C ALA A 152 -11.30 -8.59 4.64
N PHE A 153 -11.24 -7.47 5.35
CA PHE A 153 -11.27 -7.48 6.81
C PHE A 153 -12.62 -8.01 7.30
N ASN A 154 -12.63 -8.68 8.46
CA ASN A 154 -13.86 -9.09 9.11
C ASN A 154 -14.46 -7.93 9.95
N SER A 155 -14.83 -6.85 9.26
CA SER A 155 -15.30 -5.57 9.83
C SER A 155 -16.45 -4.97 9.02
N ASN A 156 -17.07 -3.89 9.52
CA ASN A 156 -18.13 -3.16 8.82
C ASN A 156 -17.61 -2.17 7.76
N VAL A 157 -16.32 -1.81 7.79
CA VAL A 157 -15.64 -0.98 6.78
C VAL A 157 -15.07 -1.80 5.60
N CYS A 158 -14.95 -1.19 4.41
CA CYS A 158 -14.32 -1.80 3.25
C CYS A 158 -12.79 -1.70 3.34
N ARG A 159 -12.16 -2.69 3.97
CA ARG A 159 -10.70 -2.80 4.07
C ARG A 159 -10.22 -4.12 3.51
N TYR A 160 -9.09 -4.09 2.82
CA TYR A 160 -8.50 -5.24 2.15
C TYR A 160 -7.06 -5.48 2.63
N LEU A 161 -6.75 -6.75 2.81
CA LEU A 161 -5.44 -7.29 3.11
C LEU A 161 -4.88 -7.92 1.83
N HIS A 162 -3.76 -7.37 1.36
CA HIS A 162 -3.02 -7.84 0.20
C HIS A 162 -1.80 -8.64 0.64
N VAL A 163 -1.82 -9.94 0.38
CA VAL A 163 -0.78 -10.89 0.79
C VAL A 163 0.17 -11.13 -0.39
N TYR A 164 1.46 -11.26 -0.11
CA TYR A 164 2.43 -11.61 -1.14
C TYR A 164 2.34 -13.10 -1.48
N ASN A 165 2.54 -13.43 -2.75
CA ASN A 165 2.71 -14.82 -3.14
C ASN A 165 4.03 -15.35 -2.55
N PRO A 166 4.02 -16.42 -1.73
CA PRO A 166 5.26 -17.00 -1.17
C PRO A 166 6.27 -17.46 -2.22
N LYS A 167 5.79 -17.77 -3.44
CA LYS A 167 6.62 -18.16 -4.59
C LYS A 167 6.93 -16.99 -5.53
N GLY A 168 6.52 -15.77 -5.18
CA GLY A 168 6.76 -14.57 -5.98
C GLY A 168 8.20 -14.08 -5.88
N ILE A 169 8.49 -13.02 -6.64
CA ILE A 169 9.81 -12.33 -6.63
C ILE A 169 10.15 -11.79 -5.23
N LEU A 170 9.11 -11.45 -4.46
CA LEU A 170 9.19 -10.91 -3.12
C LEU A 170 8.16 -11.60 -2.23
N TYR A 171 8.61 -12.03 -1.06
CA TYR A 171 7.76 -12.49 0.02
C TYR A 171 7.99 -11.59 1.25
N ASP A 172 6.93 -10.93 1.72
CA ASP A 172 7.02 -9.94 2.79
C ASP A 172 5.65 -9.75 3.49
N GLU A 173 5.60 -8.82 4.47
CA GLU A 173 4.40 -8.54 5.28
C GLU A 173 3.21 -8.13 4.43
N ALA A 174 2.04 -8.66 4.78
CA ALA A 174 0.79 -8.33 4.12
C ALA A 174 0.49 -6.82 4.25
N ARG A 175 -0.16 -6.26 3.23
CA ARG A 175 -0.35 -4.83 3.08
C ARG A 175 -1.82 -4.47 3.19
N SER A 176 -2.13 -3.36 3.82
CA SER A 176 -3.50 -2.84 3.84
C SER A 176 -3.51 -1.33 3.80
N HIS A 177 -4.58 -0.76 3.25
CA HIS A 177 -4.83 0.68 3.26
C HIS A 177 -5.94 0.97 4.27
N HIS A 178 -5.74 2.02 5.04
CA HIS A 178 -6.58 2.45 6.15
C HIS A 178 -6.97 3.91 5.98
N THR A 179 -7.97 4.33 6.73
CA THR A 179 -8.55 5.67 6.75
C THR A 179 -8.62 6.19 8.17
N LEU A 180 -8.23 7.45 8.36
CA LEU A 180 -8.51 8.25 9.55
C LEU A 180 -9.47 9.36 9.13
N SER A 181 -10.62 9.50 9.80
CA SER A 181 -11.55 10.60 9.50
C SER A 181 -11.87 11.40 10.74
N PHE A 182 -11.86 12.71 10.62
CA PHE A 182 -12.14 13.63 11.70
C PHE A 182 -13.28 14.55 11.31
N TRP A 183 -14.16 14.82 12.26
CA TRP A 183 -15.19 15.84 12.20
C TRP A 183 -15.25 16.56 13.53
N SER A 184 -15.49 17.87 13.53
CA SER A 184 -15.82 18.63 14.73
C SER A 184 -16.97 19.60 14.48
N SER A 185 -17.75 19.85 15.52
CA SER A 185 -18.64 20.98 15.56
C SER A 185 -17.84 22.28 15.53
N LEU A 186 -18.47 23.37 15.10
CA LEU A 186 -17.95 24.70 15.38
C LEU A 186 -17.90 24.91 16.89
N ALA A 187 -16.86 25.59 17.38
CA ALA A 187 -16.81 26.02 18.77
C ALA A 187 -18.01 26.93 19.02
N ARG A 188 -18.77 26.62 20.07
CA ARG A 188 -19.90 27.43 20.51
C ARG A 188 -19.37 28.67 21.25
N GLU A 189 -20.25 29.65 21.50
CA GLU A 189 -19.89 30.90 22.20
C GLU A 189 -19.31 30.66 23.60
N ASP A 190 -19.72 29.56 24.25
CA ASP A 190 -19.21 29.12 25.55
C ASP A 190 -17.84 28.42 25.47
N GLY A 191 -17.29 28.20 24.27
CA GLY A 191 -16.06 27.44 24.04
C GLY A 191 -16.24 25.92 24.01
N SER A 192 -17.49 25.43 24.09
CA SER A 192 -17.81 24.00 23.99
C SER A 192 -17.69 23.50 22.55
N TRP A 193 -17.22 22.27 22.39
CA TRP A 193 -17.17 21.58 21.10
C TRP A 193 -17.29 20.07 21.26
N ASP A 194 -17.86 19.44 20.24
CA ASP A 194 -17.96 18.00 20.09
C ASP A 194 -17.20 17.58 18.83
N ALA A 195 -16.36 16.56 18.94
CA ALA A 195 -15.59 16.03 17.82
C ALA A 195 -15.71 14.51 17.73
N VAL A 196 -15.59 13.98 16.51
CA VAL A 196 -15.59 12.55 16.22
C VAL A 196 -14.35 12.21 15.40
N LEU A 197 -13.58 11.26 15.90
CA LEU A 197 -12.47 10.62 15.21
C LEU A 197 -12.86 9.17 14.88
N LEU A 198 -12.98 8.89 13.59
CA LEU A 198 -13.19 7.54 13.07
C LEU A 198 -11.83 6.92 12.77
N VAL A 199 -11.58 5.76 13.38
CA VAL A 199 -10.37 4.96 13.19
C VAL A 199 -10.73 3.60 12.65
N ASP A 200 -9.87 3.04 11.81
CA ASP A 200 -10.11 1.69 11.28
C ASP A 200 -9.87 0.60 12.34
N PRO A 201 -10.60 -0.52 12.23
CA PRO A 201 -10.39 -1.67 13.09
C PRO A 201 -9.01 -2.29 12.86
N ALA A 202 -8.37 -2.68 13.96
CA ALA A 202 -7.18 -3.51 13.92
C ALA A 202 -7.44 -4.82 13.16
N LEU A 203 -6.39 -5.37 12.54
CA LEU A 203 -6.49 -6.66 11.88
C LEU A 203 -6.80 -7.75 12.91
N GLY A 204 -7.95 -8.40 12.77
CA GLY A 204 -8.37 -9.48 13.67
C GLY A 204 -7.74 -10.84 13.31
N GLU A 205 -8.16 -11.88 14.04
CA GLU A 205 -7.73 -13.27 13.78
C GLU A 205 -8.38 -13.90 12.54
N ASN A 206 -9.30 -13.19 11.89
CA ASN A 206 -10.12 -13.69 10.83
C ASN A 206 -10.27 -12.64 9.72
N VAL A 207 -10.23 -13.09 8.47
CA VAL A 207 -10.53 -12.31 7.26
C VAL A 207 -11.59 -13.01 6.43
N ARG A 208 -12.20 -12.30 5.49
CA ARG A 208 -13.22 -12.83 4.58
C ARG A 208 -12.63 -12.94 3.17
N TYR A 209 -12.85 -14.07 2.49
CA TYR A 209 -12.50 -14.20 1.08
C TYR A 209 -13.59 -13.54 0.21
N PRO A 210 -13.31 -12.43 -0.51
CA PRO A 210 -14.38 -11.61 -1.11
C PRO A 210 -15.36 -12.34 -2.05
N PRO A 211 -14.94 -13.30 -2.90
CA PRO A 211 -15.87 -13.97 -3.82
C PRO A 211 -16.93 -14.85 -3.15
N SER A 212 -16.60 -15.53 -2.05
CA SER A 212 -17.53 -16.41 -1.32
C SER A 212 -17.95 -15.88 0.05
N MET A 213 -17.33 -14.79 0.51
CA MET A 213 -17.45 -14.23 1.85
C MET A 213 -17.11 -15.22 2.99
N GLN A 214 -16.45 -16.34 2.66
CA GLN A 214 -16.05 -17.33 3.64
C GLN A 214 -14.96 -16.78 4.56
N VAL A 215 -15.07 -17.08 5.85
CA VAL A 215 -14.11 -16.67 6.87
C VAL A 215 -12.88 -17.56 6.81
N VAL A 216 -11.70 -16.95 6.78
CA VAL A 216 -10.39 -17.58 6.76
C VAL A 216 -9.60 -17.09 7.97
N ARG A 217 -8.91 -18.00 8.64
CA ARG A 217 -8.14 -17.70 9.85
C ARG A 217 -6.79 -17.09 9.49
N LEU A 218 -6.42 -16.05 10.23
CA LEU A 218 -5.09 -15.46 10.27
C LEU A 218 -4.38 -15.89 11.56
N PRO A 219 -3.48 -16.88 11.52
CA PRO A 219 -2.61 -17.16 12.65
C PRO A 219 -1.78 -15.92 13.05
N ARG A 220 -1.62 -15.73 14.36
CA ARG A 220 -0.79 -14.65 14.91
C ARG A 220 0.70 -14.92 14.76
N GLU A 221 1.07 -16.20 14.64
CA GLU A 221 2.43 -16.66 14.41
C GLU A 221 2.58 -17.06 12.94
N LEU A 222 3.74 -16.77 12.36
CA LEU A 222 4.04 -17.16 10.99
C LEU A 222 4.40 -18.64 10.93
N LYS A 223 4.07 -19.31 9.83
CA LYS A 223 4.52 -20.69 9.59
C LYS A 223 6.02 -20.74 9.37
N ASP A 224 6.59 -19.72 8.73
CA ASP A 224 8.03 -19.57 8.54
C ASP A 224 8.52 -18.19 9.02
N GLU A 225 8.88 -18.13 10.30
CA GLU A 225 9.44 -16.95 10.95
C GLU A 225 10.76 -16.45 10.32
N ASN A 226 11.54 -17.36 9.73
CA ASN A 226 12.84 -17.02 9.14
C ASN A 226 12.69 -16.38 7.75
N ALA A 227 11.62 -16.72 7.03
CA ALA A 227 11.34 -16.16 5.71
C ALA A 227 10.97 -14.67 5.76
N MET A 228 10.39 -14.19 6.87
CA MET A 228 9.94 -12.80 6.99
C MET A 228 10.60 -12.07 8.17
N PRO A 229 11.62 -11.23 7.90
CA PRO A 229 12.40 -10.60 8.95
C PRO A 229 11.54 -9.64 9.78
N LYS A 230 11.58 -9.78 11.10
CA LYS A 230 10.97 -8.85 12.04
C LYS A 230 11.82 -7.59 12.11
N ARG A 231 11.32 -6.48 11.55
CA ARG A 231 12.01 -5.18 11.57
C ARG A 231 11.10 -4.13 12.19
N PHE A 232 11.57 -3.47 13.22
CA PHE A 232 10.91 -2.27 13.72
C PHE A 232 11.28 -1.09 12.82
N LEU A 233 10.32 -0.61 12.04
CA LEU A 233 10.52 0.45 11.04
C LEU A 233 9.83 1.77 11.40
N PHE A 234 9.02 1.75 12.46
CA PHE A 234 8.32 2.93 12.93
C PHE A 234 9.31 3.98 13.43
N PRO A 235 9.13 5.26 13.05
CA PRO A 235 9.93 6.34 13.58
C PRO A 235 9.59 6.58 15.07
N GLU A 236 10.49 7.27 15.75
CA GLU A 236 10.21 7.87 17.05
C GLU A 236 9.18 9.00 16.89
N ILE A 237 8.17 9.03 17.77
CA ILE A 237 7.04 9.97 17.71
C ILE A 237 7.26 11.22 18.56
N ASP A 238 8.02 11.07 19.64
CA ASP A 238 8.35 12.13 20.56
C ASP A 238 9.86 12.38 20.54
N THR A 239 10.24 13.64 20.60
CA THR A 239 11.64 14.04 20.69
C THR A 239 12.17 13.60 22.05
N LEU A 240 13.18 12.73 22.04
CA LEU A 240 13.87 12.32 23.26
C LEU A 240 14.52 13.57 23.88
N GLY A 241 13.91 14.07 24.96
CA GLY A 241 14.46 15.13 25.80
C GLY A 241 15.52 14.59 26.76
N GLU A 242 16.04 15.47 27.62
CA GLU A 242 16.86 15.05 28.75
C GLU A 242 16.03 14.16 29.69
N LEU A 243 16.63 13.06 30.15
CA LEU A 243 15.99 12.17 31.12
C LEU A 243 15.80 12.94 32.44
N PRO A 244 14.67 12.77 33.15
CA PRO A 244 14.48 13.31 34.49
C PRO A 244 15.61 12.88 35.44
N ASP A 245 15.95 13.72 36.41
CA ASP A 245 16.98 13.43 37.42
C ASP A 245 16.68 12.14 38.21
N ASN A 246 15.40 11.77 38.31
CA ASN A 246 14.96 10.56 39.00
C ASN A 246 14.92 9.35 38.06
N CYS A 247 15.86 8.41 38.23
CA CYS A 247 15.96 7.18 37.45
C CYS A 247 14.71 6.28 37.50
N THR A 248 13.88 6.38 38.54
CA THR A 248 12.65 5.57 38.65
C THR A 248 11.54 6.04 37.71
N GLU A 249 11.64 7.27 37.21
CA GLU A 249 10.69 7.81 36.23
C GLU A 249 11.06 7.38 34.81
N TRP A 250 12.27 6.84 34.59
CA TRP A 250 12.76 6.45 33.27
C TRP A 250 11.95 5.35 32.59
N SER A 251 11.36 4.45 33.38
CA SER A 251 10.47 3.40 32.86
C SER A 251 9.14 3.94 32.30
N HIS A 252 8.81 5.21 32.56
CA HIS A 252 7.56 5.83 32.17
C HIS A 252 7.72 6.98 31.16
N ILE A 253 8.95 7.36 30.79
CA ILE A 253 9.26 8.54 29.94
C ILE A 253 8.66 8.44 28.54
N SER A 254 8.59 7.24 27.96
CA SER A 254 7.99 7.08 26.63
C SER A 254 7.24 5.76 26.55
N VAL A 255 5.91 5.84 26.63
CA VAL A 255 5.07 4.73 26.22
C VAL A 255 5.03 4.75 24.70
N GLN A 256 5.93 3.98 24.09
CA GLN A 256 5.94 3.83 22.64
C GLN A 256 4.61 3.20 22.18
N PRO A 257 3.97 3.73 21.13
CA PRO A 257 2.76 3.11 20.60
C PRO A 257 3.02 1.68 20.14
N LYS A 258 2.00 0.83 20.24
CA LYS A 258 2.11 -0.56 19.80
C LYS A 258 1.97 -0.69 18.28
N TYR A 259 1.36 0.29 17.63
CA TYR A 259 1.12 0.33 16.18
C TYR A 259 0.27 -0.86 15.68
N TYR A 260 -0.56 -1.42 16.56
CA TYR A 260 -1.47 -2.51 16.24
C TYR A 260 -2.91 -2.04 16.06
N SER A 261 -3.33 -1.10 16.92
CA SER A 261 -4.69 -0.62 17.03
C SER A 261 -4.63 0.87 17.30
N MET A 262 -5.03 1.67 16.30
CA MET A 262 -5.04 3.13 16.45
C MET A 262 -5.99 3.57 17.56
N PHE A 263 -7.09 2.83 17.78
CA PHE A 263 -8.00 3.05 18.89
C PHE A 263 -7.29 2.91 20.25
N ASP A 264 -6.59 1.79 20.47
CA ASP A 264 -5.94 1.52 21.75
C ASP A 264 -4.75 2.46 22.00
N ASP A 265 -3.97 2.75 20.96
CA ASP A 265 -2.85 3.69 21.06
C ASP A 265 -3.36 5.11 21.36
N ALA A 266 -4.46 5.55 20.74
CA ALA A 266 -5.06 6.87 21.00
C ALA A 266 -5.63 6.97 22.42
N ILE A 267 -6.32 5.93 22.90
CA ILE A 267 -6.86 5.89 24.26
C ILE A 267 -5.73 5.85 25.30
N GLY A 268 -4.68 5.07 25.03
CA GLY A 268 -3.48 5.01 25.87
C GLY A 268 -2.80 6.38 26.01
N HIS A 269 -2.73 7.15 24.92
CA HIS A 269 -2.17 8.50 24.93
C HIS A 269 -2.95 9.45 25.86
N PHE A 270 -4.27 9.48 25.79
CA PHE A 270 -5.10 10.35 26.65
C PHE A 270 -5.21 9.89 28.11
N SER A 271 -4.82 8.65 28.41
CA SER A 271 -4.86 8.08 29.76
C SER A 271 -3.51 8.16 30.49
N GLY A 272 -2.43 8.58 29.81
CA GLY A 272 -1.09 8.71 30.38
C GLY A 272 -0.94 9.93 31.31
N LYS A 273 -0.03 9.84 32.29
CA LYS A 273 0.22 10.89 33.30
C LYS A 273 0.74 12.22 32.74
N ASP A 274 1.27 12.24 31.51
CA ASP A 274 1.71 13.46 30.82
C ASP A 274 0.54 14.25 30.16
N GLY A 275 -0.70 13.80 30.35
CA GLY A 275 -1.90 14.30 29.69
C GLY A 275 -2.42 15.66 30.14
N THR A 276 -1.57 16.63 30.51
CA THR A 276 -2.02 18.04 30.63
C THR A 276 -2.03 18.68 29.25
N MET A 277 -3.00 18.29 28.41
CA MET A 277 -3.19 18.90 27.10
C MET A 277 -4.33 19.90 27.14
N ARG A 278 -4.00 21.19 27.30
CA ARG A 278 -4.98 22.26 27.14
C ARG A 278 -5.43 22.32 25.68
N CYS A 279 -6.58 21.72 25.39
CA CYS A 279 -7.13 21.61 24.04
C CYS A 279 -8.14 22.72 23.77
N ASP A 280 -7.68 23.88 23.33
CA ASP A 280 -8.59 24.98 22.96
C ASP A 280 -9.25 24.75 21.59
N SER A 281 -8.62 23.95 20.71
CA SER A 281 -9.20 23.54 19.43
C SER A 281 -9.44 22.04 19.35
N ALA A 282 -10.60 21.64 18.81
CA ALA A 282 -10.90 20.25 18.50
C ALA A 282 -9.86 19.61 17.56
N PHE A 283 -9.30 20.38 16.62
CA PHE A 283 -8.32 19.88 15.66
C PHE A 283 -7.02 19.43 16.32
N ASP A 284 -6.61 20.08 17.41
CA ASP A 284 -5.38 19.77 18.14
C ASP A 284 -5.45 18.41 18.83
N THR A 285 -6.66 17.95 19.20
CA THR A 285 -6.87 16.64 19.80
C THR A 285 -6.48 15.49 18.86
N THR A 286 -6.43 15.74 17.55
CA THR A 286 -6.05 14.72 16.58
C THR A 286 -4.56 14.67 16.30
N ALA A 287 -3.73 15.51 16.94
CA ALA A 287 -2.29 15.57 16.72
C ALA A 287 -1.62 14.20 16.86
N PHE A 288 -1.93 13.46 17.92
CA PHE A 288 -1.37 12.12 18.15
C PHE A 288 -1.78 11.12 17.06
N ALA A 289 -3.05 11.07 16.68
CA ALA A 289 -3.52 10.20 15.60
C ALA A 289 -2.87 10.54 14.24
N ARG A 290 -2.64 11.83 13.96
CA ARG A 290 -1.91 12.28 12.75
C ARG A 290 -0.43 11.89 12.81
N LYS A 291 0.23 11.97 13.98
CA LYS A 291 1.59 11.43 14.17
C LYS A 291 1.63 9.92 13.89
N LEU A 292 0.65 9.16 14.38
CA LEU A 292 0.55 7.72 14.08
C LEU A 292 0.41 7.47 12.57
N VAL A 293 -0.43 8.23 11.87
CA VAL A 293 -0.56 8.13 10.40
C VAL A 293 0.79 8.32 9.70
N ILE A 294 1.53 9.36 10.06
CA ILE A 294 2.89 9.62 9.53
C ILE A 294 3.81 8.44 9.84
N ALA A 295 3.80 7.93 11.08
CA ALA A 295 4.63 6.82 11.50
C ALA A 295 4.37 5.53 10.70
N HIS A 296 3.08 5.21 10.45
CA HIS A 296 2.70 4.08 9.62
C HIS A 296 3.17 4.24 8.17
N LEU A 297 2.99 5.42 7.58
CA LEU A 297 3.44 5.72 6.21
C LEU A 297 4.96 5.62 6.06
N VAL A 298 5.72 6.16 7.02
CA VAL A 298 7.18 6.05 7.03
C VAL A 298 7.62 4.58 7.15
N ALA A 299 7.05 3.82 8.08
CA ALA A 299 7.36 2.40 8.25
C ALA A 299 7.03 1.60 6.98
N PHE A 300 5.87 1.86 6.39
CA PHE A 300 5.41 1.25 5.14
C PHE A 300 6.43 1.49 4.03
N ILE A 301 6.84 2.74 3.79
CA ILE A 301 7.77 3.07 2.70
C ILE A 301 9.19 2.59 2.97
N ARG A 302 9.69 2.66 4.21
CA ARG A 302 10.98 2.06 4.60
C ARG A 302 11.04 0.57 4.27
N ARG A 303 9.93 -0.16 4.45
CA ARG A 303 9.85 -1.57 4.06
C ARG A 303 10.02 -1.75 2.55
N ARG A 304 9.37 -0.92 1.72
CA ARG A 304 9.46 -1.02 0.24
C ARG A 304 10.87 -0.68 -0.24
N TYR A 305 11.51 0.30 0.38
CA TYR A 305 12.93 0.58 0.17
C TYR A 305 13.80 -0.66 0.42
N LEU A 306 13.62 -1.31 1.58
CA LEU A 306 14.35 -2.54 1.91
C LEU A 306 14.03 -3.70 0.96
N ASN A 307 12.80 -3.82 0.48
CA ASN A 307 12.40 -4.84 -0.47
C ASN A 307 13.10 -4.64 -1.82
N LEU A 308 13.14 -3.41 -2.34
CA LEU A 308 13.88 -3.09 -3.56
C LEU A 308 15.38 -3.38 -3.40
N LEU A 309 15.98 -3.02 -2.26
CA LEU A 309 17.38 -3.37 -1.97
C LEU A 309 17.61 -4.88 -1.89
N THR A 310 16.63 -5.64 -1.38
CA THR A 310 16.72 -7.10 -1.29
C THR A 310 16.65 -7.73 -2.68
N VAL A 311 15.73 -7.28 -3.52
CA VAL A 311 15.64 -7.70 -4.93
C VAL A 311 16.96 -7.40 -5.65
N GLN A 312 17.54 -6.21 -5.43
CA GLN A 312 18.84 -5.84 -5.99
C GLN A 312 20.00 -6.71 -5.48
N LYS A 313 19.99 -7.14 -4.21
CA LYS A 313 21.06 -7.97 -3.61
C LYS A 313 20.99 -9.43 -4.03
N ASN A 314 19.79 -10.02 -4.06
CA ASN A 314 19.57 -11.40 -4.49
C ASN A 314 19.93 -11.58 -5.98
N GLN A 315 19.99 -10.47 -6.72
CA GLN A 315 20.66 -10.38 -8.02
C GLN A 315 22.17 -10.28 -7.83
N HIS A 316 22.85 -11.42 -7.65
CA HIS A 316 24.30 -11.58 -7.50
C HIS A 316 25.20 -10.91 -8.59
N ALA A 317 24.66 -10.13 -9.53
CA ALA A 317 25.36 -9.56 -10.68
C ALA A 317 25.69 -8.05 -10.58
N LEU A 318 25.18 -7.31 -9.60
CA LEU A 318 25.50 -5.86 -9.46
C LEU A 318 26.77 -5.59 -8.63
N ARG A 319 27.40 -6.62 -8.04
CA ARG A 319 28.70 -6.49 -7.38
C ARG A 319 29.83 -6.68 -8.39
N HIS A 320 30.42 -5.56 -8.81
CA HIS A 320 31.86 -5.42 -9.08
C HIS A 320 32.50 -6.37 -10.11
N ASN A 321 31.77 -6.85 -11.11
CA ASN A 321 32.41 -7.54 -12.24
C ASN A 321 31.85 -7.02 -13.56
N TYR A 322 32.45 -5.94 -14.08
CA TYR A 322 32.21 -5.47 -15.46
C TYR A 322 32.54 -6.53 -16.53
N LEU A 323 33.13 -7.67 -16.14
CA LEU A 323 33.63 -8.73 -17.01
C LEU A 323 33.08 -10.13 -16.69
N SER A 324 32.24 -10.31 -15.66
CA SER A 324 31.64 -11.64 -15.42
C SER A 324 30.40 -11.81 -16.27
N ASP A 325 30.42 -12.80 -17.14
CA ASP A 325 29.30 -13.39 -17.89
C ASP A 325 27.90 -12.95 -17.42
N PHE A 326 27.40 -11.88 -18.05
CA PHE A 326 26.01 -11.40 -17.96
C PHE A 326 24.97 -12.47 -18.33
N THR A 327 25.42 -13.62 -18.85
CA THR A 327 24.64 -14.79 -19.26
C THR A 327 24.10 -15.61 -18.08
N LYS A 328 24.61 -15.42 -16.85
CA LYS A 328 24.21 -16.21 -15.66
C LYS A 328 23.41 -15.43 -14.59
N SER A 329 23.06 -14.17 -14.82
CA SER A 329 22.20 -13.39 -13.91
C SER A 329 20.72 -13.70 -14.13
N CYS A 330 19.85 -13.55 -13.13
CA CYS A 330 18.40 -13.79 -13.20
C CYS A 330 17.63 -13.01 -14.27
N PHE A 331 18.29 -12.08 -14.97
CA PHE A 331 17.73 -11.41 -16.14
C PHE A 331 17.92 -12.22 -17.45
N SER A 332 18.73 -13.29 -17.43
CA SER A 332 19.06 -14.10 -18.61
C SER A 332 17.88 -14.82 -19.24
N THR A 333 16.78 -14.98 -18.48
CA THR A 333 15.50 -15.46 -18.99
C THR A 333 14.49 -14.33 -18.88
N TRP A 334 13.91 -13.94 -20.01
CA TRP A 334 12.75 -13.07 -20.02
C TRP A 334 11.66 -13.76 -19.19
N ASN A 335 11.25 -13.12 -18.11
CA ASN A 335 10.24 -13.65 -17.21
C ASN A 335 9.27 -12.52 -16.95
N ASP A 336 8.07 -12.66 -17.54
CA ASP A 336 6.94 -11.73 -17.44
C ASP A 336 6.74 -11.20 -16.02
N ASN A 337 6.92 -12.08 -15.03
CA ASN A 337 6.74 -11.73 -13.62
C ASN A 337 7.66 -10.58 -13.16
N TYR A 338 8.89 -10.48 -13.70
CA TYR A 338 9.82 -9.41 -13.34
C TYR A 338 9.44 -8.08 -13.99
N TYR A 339 9.02 -8.13 -15.26
CA TYR A 339 8.50 -6.94 -15.93
C TYR A 339 7.27 -6.39 -15.20
N ASP A 340 6.31 -7.27 -14.89
CA ASP A 340 5.09 -6.92 -14.16
C ASP A 340 5.38 -6.36 -12.77
N PHE A 341 6.34 -6.95 -12.04
CA PHE A 341 6.77 -6.44 -10.74
C PHE A 341 7.37 -5.04 -10.84
N ILE A 342 8.24 -4.79 -11.81
CA ILE A 342 8.94 -3.50 -11.99
C ILE A 342 7.94 -2.42 -12.39
N VAL A 343 7.16 -2.66 -13.45
CA VAL A 343 6.19 -1.70 -13.96
C VAL A 343 5.09 -1.46 -12.92
N GLY A 344 4.61 -2.53 -12.28
CA GLY A 344 3.63 -2.45 -11.20
C GLY A 344 4.15 -1.66 -10.01
N THR A 345 5.43 -1.81 -9.64
CA THR A 345 6.04 -1.00 -8.57
C THR A 345 6.12 0.47 -8.94
N CYS A 346 6.52 0.81 -10.18
CA CYS A 346 6.56 2.19 -10.64
C CYS A 346 5.16 2.83 -10.65
N ALA A 347 4.14 2.10 -11.13
CA ALA A 347 2.76 2.56 -11.13
C ALA A 347 2.24 2.76 -9.69
N ALA A 348 2.48 1.78 -8.80
CA ALA A 348 2.08 1.85 -7.40
C ALA A 348 2.74 3.03 -6.66
N MET A 349 4.02 3.31 -6.91
CA MET A 349 4.72 4.44 -6.31
C MET A 349 4.20 5.79 -6.80
N LYS A 350 3.80 5.90 -8.07
CA LYS A 350 3.15 7.09 -8.61
C LYS A 350 1.81 7.35 -7.94
N GLU A 351 0.97 6.31 -7.82
CA GLU A 351 -0.33 6.45 -7.15
C GLU A 351 -0.14 6.79 -5.66
N PHE A 352 0.75 6.08 -4.96
CA PHE A 352 1.06 6.38 -3.57
C PHE A 352 1.55 7.82 -3.38
N SER A 353 2.38 8.36 -4.29
CA SER A 353 2.79 9.77 -4.23
C SER A 353 1.58 10.72 -4.30
N ARG A 354 0.59 10.43 -5.16
CA ARG A 354 -0.64 11.23 -5.26
C ARG A 354 -1.48 11.12 -3.99
N GLU A 355 -1.53 9.94 -3.36
CA GLU A 355 -2.22 9.74 -2.08
C GLU A 355 -1.61 10.59 -0.94
N ILE A 356 -0.27 10.73 -0.92
CA ILE A 356 0.42 11.60 0.04
C ILE A 356 0.08 13.07 -0.21
N ASP A 357 0.11 13.52 -1.47
CA ASP A 357 -0.25 14.89 -1.84
C ASP A 357 -1.72 15.19 -1.49
N ASP A 358 -2.61 14.23 -1.68
CA ASP A 358 -3.99 14.33 -1.24
C ASP A 358 -4.08 14.56 0.27
N ASN A 359 -3.38 13.79 1.09
CA ASN A 359 -3.40 13.96 2.54
C ASN A 359 -2.89 15.34 2.96
N LEU A 360 -1.82 15.84 2.33
CA LEU A 360 -1.29 17.19 2.55
C LEU A 360 -2.34 18.27 2.29
N VAL A 361 -3.07 18.14 1.17
CA VAL A 361 -4.16 19.05 0.82
C VAL A 361 -5.31 18.93 1.82
N ALA A 362 -5.69 17.73 2.29
CA ALA A 362 -6.77 17.56 3.27
C ALA A 362 -6.48 18.27 4.60
N LEU A 363 -5.22 18.32 5.00
CA LEU A 363 -4.77 18.98 6.22
C LEU A 363 -4.48 20.48 6.02
N GLY A 364 -4.56 20.98 4.78
CA GLY A 364 -4.27 22.38 4.47
C GLY A 364 -2.81 22.77 4.60
N LEU A 365 -1.88 21.80 4.60
CA LEU A 365 -0.44 22.04 4.87
C LEU A 365 0.28 22.80 3.74
N ASP A 366 -0.32 22.87 2.56
CA ASP A 366 0.18 23.71 1.46
C ASP A 366 -0.08 25.21 1.69
N SER A 367 -1.12 25.54 2.47
CA SER A 367 -1.38 26.90 2.93
C SER A 367 -0.52 27.12 4.16
N ARG A 368 0.58 27.88 4.04
CA ARG A 368 1.59 28.12 5.09
C ARG A 368 1.07 28.74 6.41
N GLU A 369 -0.24 28.88 6.55
CA GLU A 369 -0.90 29.45 7.72
C GLU A 369 -1.11 28.36 8.80
N SER A 370 -0.49 28.56 9.96
CA SER A 370 -0.83 27.87 11.23
C SER A 370 -0.50 26.36 11.33
N ALA A 371 0.20 25.73 10.37
CA ALA A 371 0.63 24.34 10.50
C ALA A 371 1.73 24.18 11.57
N ARG A 372 1.59 23.19 12.46
CA ARG A 372 2.63 22.89 13.47
C ARG A 372 3.89 22.34 12.79
N GLN A 373 5.06 22.76 13.26
CA GLN A 373 6.34 22.41 12.64
C GLN A 373 6.57 20.89 12.54
N TRP A 374 6.27 20.13 13.61
CA TRP A 374 6.41 18.67 13.62
C TRP A 374 5.58 17.98 12.52
N GLU A 375 4.42 18.55 12.18
CA GLU A 375 3.52 17.98 11.19
C GLU A 375 4.07 18.22 9.79
N VAL A 376 4.54 19.44 9.52
CA VAL A 376 5.22 19.80 8.27
C VAL A 376 6.45 18.91 8.04
N ASP A 377 7.29 18.75 9.06
CA ASP A 377 8.51 17.94 8.98
C ASP A 377 8.19 16.45 8.80
N GLY A 378 7.19 15.94 9.52
CA GLY A 378 6.75 14.55 9.39
C GLY A 378 6.24 14.22 7.99
N TRP A 379 5.37 15.05 7.41
CA TRP A 379 4.88 14.85 6.05
C TRP A 379 5.95 15.09 4.99
N LYS A 380 6.88 16.02 5.22
CA LYS A 380 8.06 16.22 4.37
C LYS A 380 8.92 14.95 4.33
N SER A 381 9.16 14.32 5.48
CA SER A 381 9.89 13.06 5.58
C SER A 381 9.20 11.92 4.81
N VAL A 382 7.87 11.80 4.90
CA VAL A 382 7.10 10.84 4.10
C VAL A 382 7.31 11.08 2.61
N ARG A 383 7.14 12.32 2.14
CA ARG A 383 7.27 12.69 0.72
C ARG A 383 8.68 12.46 0.18
N GLU A 384 9.72 12.82 0.94
CA GLU A 384 11.13 12.60 0.58
C GLU A 384 11.47 11.11 0.48
N THR A 385 10.98 10.31 1.44
CA THR A 385 11.20 8.86 1.43
C THR A 385 10.46 8.22 0.24
N THR A 386 9.20 8.61 -0.01
CA THR A 386 8.43 8.16 -1.18
C THR A 386 9.13 8.49 -2.49
N ARG A 387 9.64 9.72 -2.64
CA ARG A 387 10.40 10.14 -3.83
C ARG A 387 11.69 9.33 -4.00
N THR A 388 12.36 9.00 -2.91
CA THR A 388 13.57 8.17 -2.94
C THR A 388 13.27 6.76 -3.43
N VAL A 389 12.21 6.14 -2.93
CA VAL A 389 11.78 4.80 -3.37
C VAL A 389 11.30 4.82 -4.82
N SER A 390 10.55 5.85 -5.23
CA SER A 390 10.13 6.01 -6.64
C SER A 390 11.32 6.11 -7.58
N LYS A 391 12.31 6.96 -7.25
CA LYS A 391 13.54 7.09 -8.05
C LYS A 391 14.33 5.78 -8.13
N LEU A 392 14.38 5.03 -7.03
CA LEU A 392 15.03 3.72 -7.02
C LEU A 392 14.30 2.74 -7.94
N ALA A 393 12.96 2.72 -7.91
CA ALA A 393 12.15 1.90 -8.80
C ALA A 393 12.32 2.29 -10.28
N ASP A 394 12.31 3.59 -10.59
CA ASP A 394 12.54 4.10 -11.96
C ASP A 394 13.94 3.76 -12.48
N SER A 395 14.96 3.88 -11.62
CA SER A 395 16.32 3.47 -11.95
C SER A 395 16.41 1.96 -12.20
N PHE A 396 15.73 1.16 -11.38
CA PHE A 396 15.68 -0.29 -11.56
C PHE A 396 14.98 -0.68 -12.87
N ALA A 397 13.86 -0.02 -13.20
CA ALA A 397 13.15 -0.21 -14.46
C ALA A 397 14.01 0.15 -15.68
N THR A 398 14.71 1.27 -15.62
CA THR A 398 15.61 1.72 -16.69
C THR A 398 16.75 0.71 -16.91
N SER A 399 17.39 0.27 -15.83
CA SER A 399 18.45 -0.75 -15.90
C SER A 399 17.95 -2.08 -16.48
N TYR A 400 16.74 -2.50 -16.11
CA TYR A 400 16.13 -3.71 -16.65
C TYR A 400 15.86 -3.60 -18.14
N LEU A 401 15.24 -2.51 -18.60
CA LEU A 401 14.97 -2.28 -20.02
C LEU A 401 16.26 -2.21 -20.86
N GLN A 402 17.29 -1.53 -20.35
CA GLN A 402 18.60 -1.49 -21.00
C GLN A 402 19.22 -2.88 -21.13
N TYR A 403 19.11 -3.71 -20.09
CA TYR A 403 19.58 -5.09 -20.14
C TYR A 403 18.83 -5.91 -21.19
N ILE A 404 17.50 -5.82 -21.25
CA ILE A 404 16.69 -6.56 -22.23
C ILE A 404 17.08 -6.19 -23.66
N SER A 405 17.23 -4.89 -23.95
CA SER A 405 17.66 -4.42 -25.27
C SER A 405 19.04 -4.98 -25.67
N ILE A 406 19.99 -5.05 -24.72
CA ILE A 406 21.31 -5.64 -24.97
C ILE A 406 21.22 -7.15 -25.24
N GLN A 407 20.35 -7.88 -24.53
CA GLN A 407 20.16 -9.31 -24.78
C GLN A 407 19.54 -9.57 -26.14
N GLU A 408 18.50 -8.83 -26.51
CA GLU A 408 17.86 -8.95 -27.81
C GLU A 408 18.85 -8.70 -28.96
N ALA A 409 19.69 -7.66 -28.83
CA ALA A 409 20.75 -7.37 -29.79
C ALA A 409 21.76 -8.53 -29.91
N ARG A 410 22.14 -9.17 -28.79
CA ARG A 410 23.06 -10.32 -28.80
C ARG A 410 22.44 -11.57 -29.44
N VAL A 411 21.19 -11.88 -29.11
CA VAL A 411 20.47 -13.02 -29.69
C VAL A 411 20.28 -12.82 -31.19
N SER A 412 19.88 -11.62 -31.61
CA SER A 412 19.77 -11.25 -33.02
C SER A 412 21.11 -11.39 -33.74
N ASN A 413 22.20 -10.91 -33.14
CA ASN A 413 23.54 -11.03 -33.71
C ASN A 413 23.99 -12.51 -33.81
N SER A 414 23.73 -13.33 -32.79
CA SER A 414 24.02 -14.76 -32.80
C SER A 414 23.23 -15.50 -33.89
N ASN A 415 21.95 -15.15 -34.04
CA ASN A 415 21.09 -15.69 -35.09
C ASN A 415 21.59 -15.26 -36.48
N ALA A 416 22.03 -14.01 -36.65
CA ALA A 416 22.62 -13.51 -37.88
C ALA A 416 23.91 -14.26 -38.24
N HIS A 417 24.80 -14.53 -37.28
CA HIS A 417 25.98 -15.36 -37.50
C HIS A 417 25.62 -16.81 -37.88
N SER A 418 24.63 -17.40 -37.22
CA SER A 418 24.17 -18.75 -37.54
C SER A 418 23.57 -18.83 -38.94
N LEU A 419 22.76 -17.83 -39.32
CA LEU A 419 22.19 -17.70 -40.66
C LEU A 419 23.27 -17.46 -41.71
N SER A 420 24.28 -16.64 -41.41
CA SER A 420 25.44 -16.43 -42.27
C SER A 420 26.17 -17.74 -42.56
N ARG A 421 26.39 -18.57 -41.53
CA ARG A 421 27.02 -19.89 -41.70
C ARG A 421 26.19 -20.82 -42.58
N ILE A 422 24.87 -20.84 -42.41
CA ILE A 422 23.97 -21.64 -43.25
C ILE A 422 23.97 -21.12 -44.70
N THR A 423 23.91 -19.81 -44.89
CA THR A 423 23.88 -19.19 -46.22
C THR A 423 25.16 -19.48 -46.99
N VAL A 424 26.32 -19.38 -46.34
CA VAL A 424 27.62 -19.76 -46.93
C VAL A 424 27.61 -21.24 -47.33
N LEU A 425 27.09 -22.13 -46.49
CA LEU A 425 26.96 -23.56 -46.80
C LEU A 425 26.06 -23.78 -48.03
N THR A 426 24.86 -23.18 -48.03
CA THR A 426 23.89 -23.29 -49.14
C THR A 426 24.45 -22.75 -50.46
N MET A 427 25.15 -21.61 -50.42
CA MET A 427 25.80 -21.02 -51.60
C MET A 427 26.90 -21.91 -52.18
N LEU A 428 27.58 -22.71 -51.35
CA LEU A 428 28.59 -23.67 -51.82
C LEU A 428 27.93 -24.93 -52.40
N PHE A 429 26.88 -25.45 -51.76
CA PHE A 429 26.24 -26.70 -52.16
C PHE A 429 25.34 -26.57 -53.40
N ILE A 430 24.63 -25.46 -53.60
CA ILE A 430 23.70 -25.30 -54.75
C ILE A 430 24.42 -25.42 -56.10
N PRO A 431 25.50 -24.67 -56.38
CA PRO A 431 26.21 -24.77 -57.65
C PRO A 431 26.85 -26.14 -57.83
N LEU A 432 27.44 -26.70 -56.76
CA LEU A 432 28.08 -28.02 -56.81
C LEU A 432 27.05 -29.13 -57.10
N SER A 433 25.87 -29.07 -56.47
CA SER A 433 24.77 -29.99 -56.74
C SER A 433 24.23 -29.82 -58.16
N THR A 434 24.19 -28.60 -58.69
CA THR A 434 23.78 -28.32 -60.08
C THR A 434 24.76 -28.93 -61.08
N VAL A 435 26.07 -28.77 -60.85
CA VAL A 435 27.12 -29.43 -61.65
C VAL A 435 26.95 -30.95 -61.60
N ALA A 436 26.80 -31.52 -60.40
CA ALA A 436 26.57 -32.96 -60.23
C ALA A 436 25.29 -33.43 -60.94
N SER A 437 24.20 -32.66 -60.89
CA SER A 437 22.93 -32.99 -61.55
C SER A 437 23.04 -32.97 -63.07
N ILE A 438 23.71 -31.96 -63.65
CA ILE A 438 23.95 -31.88 -65.10
C ILE A 438 24.76 -33.08 -65.59
N PHE A 439 25.83 -33.44 -64.88
CA PHE A 439 26.67 -34.59 -65.26
C PHE A 439 26.09 -35.96 -64.84
N SER A 440 25.02 -35.97 -64.04
CA SER A 440 24.25 -37.19 -63.72
C SER A 440 23.33 -37.61 -64.87
N MET A 441 23.16 -36.79 -65.91
CA MET A 441 22.50 -37.17 -67.15
C MET A 441 23.48 -38.02 -67.97
N GLY A 442 23.25 -39.34 -68.01
CA GLY A 442 24.22 -40.35 -68.47
C GLY A 442 24.75 -40.19 -69.91
N GLY A 443 25.83 -40.92 -70.20
CA GLY A 443 26.57 -40.88 -71.48
C GLY A 443 28.08 -41.06 -71.24
N ASP A 444 28.92 -40.48 -72.11
CA ASP A 444 30.40 -40.51 -72.04
C ASP A 444 31.02 -39.93 -70.75
N PHE A 445 30.21 -39.31 -69.87
CA PHE A 445 30.64 -38.63 -68.65
C PHE A 445 30.55 -39.52 -67.39
N LEU A 446 30.08 -40.77 -67.53
CA LEU A 446 30.00 -41.72 -66.44
C LEU A 446 31.40 -42.10 -65.90
N PRO A 447 31.52 -42.47 -64.62
CA PRO A 447 32.78 -42.94 -64.05
C PRO A 447 33.26 -44.21 -64.79
N GLY A 448 34.41 -44.12 -65.46
CA GLY A 448 34.98 -45.17 -66.30
C GLY A 448 34.89 -44.90 -67.81
N GLU A 449 34.13 -43.90 -68.24
CA GLU A 449 33.98 -43.51 -69.64
C GLU A 449 35.00 -42.43 -70.08
N ARG A 450 35.16 -42.25 -71.40
CA ARG A 450 36.21 -41.39 -72.00
C ARG A 450 36.21 -39.93 -71.50
N LYS A 451 35.09 -39.37 -71.07
CA LYS A 451 34.96 -37.97 -70.64
C LYS A 451 34.73 -37.79 -69.14
N ALA A 452 34.94 -38.82 -68.32
CA ALA A 452 34.78 -38.75 -66.87
C ALA A 452 35.61 -37.63 -66.19
N TRP A 453 36.76 -37.27 -66.77
CA TRP A 453 37.64 -36.23 -66.24
C TRP A 453 37.05 -34.81 -66.31
N VAL A 454 36.08 -34.56 -67.20
CA VAL A 454 35.46 -33.24 -67.40
C VAL A 454 34.70 -32.78 -66.16
N PHE A 455 34.13 -33.71 -65.39
CA PHE A 455 33.47 -33.42 -64.11
C PHE A 455 34.42 -32.73 -63.13
N TRP A 456 35.62 -33.26 -62.95
CA TRP A 456 36.62 -32.71 -62.02
C TRP A 456 37.16 -31.35 -62.51
N VAL A 457 37.36 -31.22 -63.82
CA VAL A 457 37.81 -29.96 -64.43
C VAL A 457 36.76 -28.85 -64.36
N ALA A 458 35.47 -29.18 -64.32
CA ALA A 458 34.40 -28.20 -64.10
C ALA A 458 34.15 -27.92 -62.61
N ALA A 459 34.14 -28.95 -61.75
CA ALA A 459 33.81 -28.81 -60.33
C ALA A 459 34.90 -28.10 -59.53
N ILE A 460 36.18 -28.38 -59.78
CA ILE A 460 37.29 -27.79 -59.01
C ILE A 460 37.36 -26.26 -59.17
N PRO A 461 37.32 -25.68 -60.39
CA PRO A 461 37.30 -24.23 -60.55
C PRO A 461 36.07 -23.56 -59.92
N VAL A 462 34.90 -24.19 -60.01
CA VAL A 462 33.68 -23.67 -59.38
C VAL A 462 33.84 -23.63 -57.86
N ILE A 463 34.39 -24.68 -57.24
CA ILE A 463 34.68 -24.69 -55.80
C ILE A 463 35.70 -23.61 -55.44
N PHE A 464 36.79 -23.45 -56.21
CA PHE A 464 37.80 -22.43 -55.95
C PHE A 464 37.26 -21.00 -56.07
N VAL A 465 36.43 -20.73 -57.07
CA VAL A 465 35.78 -19.42 -57.24
C VAL A 465 34.81 -19.15 -56.09
N LEU A 466 34.00 -20.14 -55.70
CA LEU A 466 33.09 -20.01 -54.57
C LEU A 466 33.81 -19.82 -53.24
N ALA A 467 34.93 -20.53 -53.01
CA ALA A 467 35.74 -20.40 -51.80
C ALA A 467 36.64 -19.15 -51.77
N TYR A 468 36.83 -18.48 -52.91
CA TYR A 468 37.55 -17.20 -52.98
C TYR A 468 36.61 -16.00 -52.78
N LEU A 469 35.36 -16.12 -53.22
CA LEU A 469 34.35 -15.07 -53.07
C LEU A 469 33.80 -14.93 -51.64
N TYR A 470 33.97 -15.95 -50.79
CA TYR A 470 33.44 -16.04 -49.43
C TYR A 470 34.50 -16.57 -48.47
#